data_AF-A0A7K4H6Z9-F1
#
_entry.id   AF-A0A7K4H6Z9-F1
#
_cell.length_a   1.000
_cell.length_b   1.000
_cell.length_c   1.000
_cell.angle_alpha   90.00
_cell.angle_beta   90.00
_cell.angle_gamma   90.00
#
_symmetry.space_group_name_H-M   'P 1'
#
loop_
_entity.id
_entity.type
_entity.pdbx_description
1 polymer ?
#
loop_
_entity_poly.entity_id
_entity_poly.type
_entity_poly.pdbx_seq_one_letter_code
_entity_poly.pdbx_strand_id
1 'polypeptide(L)'
;MKVKLKRGQKLCKKCNSVNAARSKKCKYCLNDFISKNIPIKNEITDWRNIELGSYIKVIQGTGPYFICTKDSEDTKIGEKICMGDTGVFKIVGKDQNGLKVNGALNKNAGFSYLYMGLPKKSKNTGIYWEPYRIKKVKFKGKR
;
A
#
# COMPACT_ATOMS: atom_id res chain seq x y z
N MET A 1 -20.14 -14.54 26.62
CA MET A 1 -20.96 -13.99 25.51
C MET A 1 -20.05 -13.32 24.48
N LYS A 2 -20.15 -13.69 23.19
CA LYS A 2 -19.33 -13.09 22.12
C LYS A 2 -19.93 -11.74 21.72
N VAL A 3 -19.22 -10.64 21.94
CA VAL A 3 -19.68 -9.30 21.53
C VAL A 3 -19.81 -9.25 20.00
N LYS A 4 -21.03 -9.05 19.50
CA LYS A 4 -21.29 -8.93 18.06
C LYS A 4 -20.96 -7.50 17.62
N LEU A 5 -19.85 -7.34 16.91
CA LEU A 5 -19.41 -6.03 16.42
C LEU A 5 -20.29 -5.54 15.28
N LYS A 6 -20.63 -4.24 15.27
CA LYS A 6 -21.25 -3.58 14.12
C LYS A 6 -20.20 -3.28 13.05
N ARG A 7 -20.64 -3.06 11.80
CA ARG A 7 -19.76 -2.67 10.68
C ARG A 7 -18.97 -1.42 11.06
N GLY A 8 -17.67 -1.43 10.79
CA GLY A 8 -16.78 -0.30 11.10
C GLY A 8 -16.26 -0.26 12.55
N GLN A 9 -16.46 -1.32 13.34
CA GLN A 9 -15.94 -1.43 14.70
C GLN A 9 -14.85 -2.50 14.83
N LYS A 10 -13.99 -2.35 15.85
CA LYS A 10 -13.00 -3.36 16.27
C LYS A 10 -12.95 -3.46 17.79
N LEU A 11 -12.53 -4.63 18.29
CA LEU A 11 -12.29 -4.85 19.71
C LEU A 11 -10.83 -4.55 20.07
N CYS A 12 -10.62 -3.89 21.21
CA CYS A 12 -9.31 -3.81 21.82
C CYS A 12 -8.93 -5.17 22.43
N LYS A 13 -7.80 -5.74 22.04
CA LYS A 13 -7.33 -7.03 22.57
C LYS A 13 -6.94 -6.98 24.05
N LYS A 14 -6.65 -5.78 24.58
CA LYS A 14 -6.21 -5.59 25.97
C LYS A 14 -7.39 -5.41 26.93
N CYS A 15 -8.36 -4.57 26.58
CA CYS A 15 -9.49 -4.23 27.46
C CYS A 15 -10.87 -4.61 26.93
N ASN A 16 -10.95 -5.30 25.78
CA ASN A 16 -12.20 -5.76 25.15
C ASN A 16 -13.24 -4.65 24.86
N SER A 17 -12.83 -3.39 24.87
CA SER A 17 -13.70 -2.28 24.52
C SER A 17 -13.90 -2.17 23.00
N VAL A 18 -15.09 -1.72 22.61
CA VAL A 18 -15.43 -1.46 21.20
C VAL A 18 -14.85 -0.11 20.79
N ASN A 19 -14.12 -0.11 19.67
CA ASN A 19 -13.45 1.06 19.10
C ASN A 19 -13.78 1.19 17.61
N ALA A 20 -13.58 2.38 17.04
CA ALA A 20 -13.69 2.60 15.60
C ALA A 20 -12.63 1.78 14.85
N ALA A 21 -12.96 1.22 13.68
CA ALA A 21 -12.06 0.35 12.92
C ALA A 21 -10.70 1.01 12.60
N ARG A 22 -10.70 2.32 12.31
CA ARG A 22 -9.51 3.09 11.92
C ARG A 22 -8.77 3.77 13.09
N SER A 23 -9.23 3.65 14.34
CA SER A 23 -8.54 4.31 15.45
C SER A 23 -7.12 3.77 15.64
N LYS A 24 -6.12 4.64 15.80
CA LYS A 24 -4.73 4.20 16.04
C LYS A 24 -4.52 3.71 17.48
N LYS A 25 -5.26 4.29 18.42
CA LYS A 25 -5.23 3.97 19.86
C LYS A 25 -6.61 3.59 20.37
N CYS A 26 -6.65 2.76 21.42
CA CYS A 26 -7.88 2.43 22.12
C CYS A 26 -8.40 3.65 22.90
N LYS A 27 -9.70 3.98 22.77
CA LYS A 27 -10.33 5.10 23.48
C LYS A 27 -10.23 4.99 25.00
N TYR A 28 -10.26 3.75 25.52
CA TYR A 28 -10.33 3.49 26.97
C TYR A 28 -8.96 3.23 27.60
N CYS A 29 -8.17 2.29 27.08
CA CYS A 29 -6.89 1.92 27.70
C CYS A 29 -5.67 2.57 27.04
N LEU A 30 -5.89 3.45 26.03
CA LEU A 30 -4.85 4.16 25.26
C LEU A 30 -3.82 3.28 24.54
N ASN A 31 -3.94 1.95 24.66
CA ASN A 31 -3.03 1.01 24.03
C ASN A 31 -3.07 1.16 22.51
N ASP A 32 -1.89 1.20 21.89
CA ASP A 32 -1.77 1.24 20.45
C ASP A 32 -2.39 -0.02 19.83
N PHE A 33 -3.18 0.19 18.78
CA PHE A 33 -3.59 -0.90 17.92
C PHE A 33 -2.42 -1.25 17.03
N ILE A 34 -1.98 -2.50 17.06
CA ILE A 34 -0.94 -3.02 16.17
C ILE A 34 -1.32 -2.67 14.73
N SER A 35 -0.57 -1.74 14.13
CA SER A 35 -0.68 -1.44 12.72
C SER A 35 -0.34 -2.72 11.96
N LYS A 36 -1.15 -3.07 10.96
CA LYS A 36 -0.92 -4.29 10.17
C LYS A 36 0.28 -4.08 9.22
N ASN A 37 1.48 -3.85 9.75
CA ASN A 37 2.72 -4.20 9.07
C ASN A 37 2.96 -5.70 9.24
N ILE A 38 1.94 -6.49 8.90
CA ILE A 38 2.04 -7.95 8.88
C ILE A 38 2.84 -8.28 7.60
N PRO A 39 3.83 -9.20 7.67
CA PRO A 39 4.49 -9.70 6.47
C PRO A 39 3.45 -10.20 5.48
N ILE A 40 3.51 -9.69 4.24
CA ILE A 40 2.51 -10.03 3.25
C ILE A 40 2.91 -11.36 2.61
N LYS A 41 2.00 -12.32 2.60
CA LYS A 41 2.25 -13.63 1.98
C LYS A 41 2.67 -13.44 0.51
N ASN A 42 3.80 -14.07 0.16
CA ASN A 42 4.43 -14.01 -1.17
C ASN A 42 4.87 -12.60 -1.60
N GLU A 43 5.17 -11.72 -0.64
CA GLU A 43 5.83 -10.46 -0.90
C GLU A 43 7.20 -10.68 -1.55
N ILE A 44 7.50 -9.89 -2.57
CA ILE A 44 8.78 -9.95 -3.27
C ILE A 44 9.63 -8.80 -2.75
N THR A 45 10.70 -9.14 -2.04
CA THR A 45 11.69 -8.18 -1.55
C THR A 45 12.76 -7.89 -2.61
N ASP A 46 13.24 -8.93 -3.28
CA ASP A 46 14.18 -8.80 -4.39
C ASP A 46 13.46 -8.77 -5.73
N TRP A 47 13.16 -7.56 -6.18
CA TRP A 47 12.44 -7.31 -7.42
C TRP A 47 13.32 -7.42 -8.68
N ARG A 48 14.64 -7.38 -8.52
CA ARG A 48 15.59 -7.40 -9.66
C ARG A 48 15.61 -8.75 -10.36
N ASN A 49 15.37 -9.81 -9.59
CA ASN A 49 15.35 -11.19 -10.05
C ASN A 49 13.97 -11.68 -10.52
N ILE A 50 13.00 -10.78 -10.67
CA ILE A 50 11.69 -11.17 -11.22
C ILE A 50 11.80 -11.39 -12.73
N GLU A 51 11.19 -12.48 -13.19
CA GLU A 51 11.08 -12.85 -14.61
C GLU A 51 10.12 -11.91 -15.35
N LEU A 52 10.51 -11.53 -16.57
CA LEU A 52 9.62 -10.82 -17.49
C LEU A 52 8.42 -11.69 -17.84
N GLY A 53 7.25 -11.07 -18.01
CA GLY A 53 5.98 -11.78 -18.25
C GLY A 53 5.30 -12.29 -16.98
N SER A 54 5.97 -12.30 -15.83
CA SER A 54 5.34 -12.61 -14.54
C SER A 54 4.28 -11.59 -14.15
N TYR A 55 3.31 -12.05 -13.36
CA TYR A 55 2.25 -11.21 -12.81
C TYR A 55 2.49 -10.91 -11.33
N ILE A 56 2.36 -9.63 -11.00
CA ILE A 56 2.52 -9.10 -9.67
C ILE A 56 1.28 -8.33 -9.24
N LYS A 57 1.02 -8.30 -7.94
CA LYS A 57 0.01 -7.43 -7.35
C LYS A 57 0.71 -6.39 -6.49
N VAL A 58 0.42 -5.12 -6.77
CA VAL A 58 0.86 -4.00 -5.93
C VAL A 58 0.02 -3.96 -4.65
N ILE A 59 0.70 -3.76 -3.53
CA ILE A 59 0.09 -3.63 -2.21
C ILE A 59 -0.46 -2.21 -2.08
N GLN A 60 -1.75 -2.09 -1.77
CA GLN A 60 -2.43 -0.80 -1.66
C GLN A 60 -1.81 0.07 -0.57
N GLY A 61 -1.66 1.37 -0.86
CA GLY A 61 -1.07 2.33 0.07
C GLY A 61 0.46 2.29 0.13
N THR A 62 1.10 1.70 -0.88
CA THR A 62 2.56 1.68 -1.04
C THR A 62 2.94 2.35 -2.35
N GLY A 63 4.21 2.72 -2.50
CA GLY A 63 4.68 3.51 -3.63
C GLY A 63 4.68 5.01 -3.35
N PRO A 64 4.74 5.84 -4.40
CA PRO A 64 4.83 7.28 -4.28
C PRO A 64 3.69 7.89 -3.47
N TYR A 65 4.01 8.91 -2.69
CA TYR A 65 3.03 9.65 -1.92
C TYR A 65 3.35 11.14 -1.87
N PHE A 66 2.34 11.92 -1.55
CA PHE A 66 2.43 13.35 -1.31
C PHE A 66 2.02 13.64 0.14
N ILE A 67 2.66 14.63 0.77
CA ILE A 67 2.24 15.12 2.10
C ILE A 67 1.51 16.44 1.86
N CYS A 68 0.19 16.44 2.02
CA CYS A 68 -0.60 17.66 1.96
C CYS A 68 -0.65 18.31 3.34
N THR A 69 0.01 19.46 3.51
CA THR A 69 0.03 20.21 4.77
C THR A 69 -1.05 21.30 4.84
N LYS A 70 -1.61 21.72 3.70
CA LYS A 70 -2.59 22.82 3.64
C LYS A 70 -3.99 22.41 4.11
N ASP A 71 -4.38 21.18 3.79
CA ASP A 71 -5.75 20.69 4.03
C ASP A 71 -5.84 19.73 5.23
N SER A 72 -4.75 19.55 5.97
CA SER A 72 -4.72 18.66 7.15
C SER A 72 -5.18 19.39 8.41
N GLU A 73 -6.00 18.73 9.24
CA GLU A 73 -6.38 19.22 10.58
C GLU A 73 -5.15 19.59 11.44
N ASP A 74 -4.01 18.93 11.19
CA ASP A 74 -2.72 19.19 11.84
C ASP A 74 -1.71 19.75 10.83
N THR A 75 -1.81 21.06 10.56
CA THR A 75 -1.03 21.82 9.57
C THR A 75 0.49 21.69 9.68
N LYS A 76 1.01 21.19 10.81
CA LYS A 76 2.44 20.95 11.04
C LYS A 76 2.93 19.60 10.50
N ILE A 77 2.08 18.57 10.49
CA ILE A 77 2.47 17.19 10.13
C ILE A 77 2.04 16.85 8.69
N GLY A 78 0.87 17.35 8.27
CA GLY A 78 0.28 17.06 6.97
C GLY A 78 -0.29 15.64 6.85
N GLU A 79 -1.13 15.44 5.83
CA GLU A 79 -1.73 14.15 5.51
C GLU A 79 -1.00 13.44 4.37
N LYS A 80 -0.70 12.14 4.56
CA LYS A 80 -0.11 11.28 3.52
C LYS A 80 -1.17 10.88 2.51
N ILE A 81 -1.08 11.42 1.30
CA ILE A 81 -1.89 11.06 0.14
C ILE A 81 -1.10 10.05 -0.70
N CYS A 82 -1.58 8.82 -0.79
CA CYS A 82 -0.95 7.78 -1.61
C CYS A 82 -1.24 8.03 -3.09
N MET A 83 -0.19 8.19 -3.89
CA MET A 83 -0.25 8.44 -5.34
C MET A 83 0.10 7.19 -6.16
N GLY A 84 0.48 6.11 -5.49
CA GLY A 84 0.92 4.89 -6.14
C GLY A 84 -0.21 4.13 -6.83
N ASP A 85 0.16 3.47 -7.92
CA ASP A 85 -0.71 2.53 -8.64
C ASP A 85 -1.16 1.37 -7.76
N THR A 86 -2.32 0.81 -8.06
CA THR A 86 -2.86 -0.33 -7.32
C THR A 86 -3.33 -1.44 -8.25
N GLY A 87 -3.27 -2.68 -7.79
CA GLY A 87 -3.84 -3.87 -8.43
C GLY A 87 -2.82 -4.74 -9.17
N VAL A 88 -3.24 -5.45 -10.22
CA VAL A 88 -2.47 -6.55 -10.83
C VAL A 88 -1.86 -6.12 -12.16
N PHE A 89 -0.56 -6.39 -12.32
CA PHE A 89 0.21 -6.01 -13.50
C PHE A 89 1.05 -7.17 -14.02
N LYS A 90 1.27 -7.18 -15.34
CA LYS A 90 2.24 -8.01 -16.05
C LYS A 90 3.53 -7.22 -16.20
N ILE A 91 4.66 -7.81 -15.84
CA ILE A 91 5.97 -7.17 -16.00
C ILE A 91 6.39 -7.26 -17.47
N VAL A 92 6.66 -6.12 -18.09
CA VAL A 92 7.10 -6.02 -19.50
C VAL A 92 8.55 -5.59 -19.62
N GLY A 93 9.12 -4.98 -18.58
CA GLY A 93 10.52 -4.60 -18.54
C GLY A 93 10.97 -4.23 -17.14
N LYS A 94 12.28 -4.05 -16.97
CA LYS A 94 12.90 -3.58 -15.73
C LYS A 94 14.07 -2.66 -16.06
N ASP A 95 14.36 -1.74 -15.15
CA ASP A 95 15.56 -0.91 -15.19
C ASP A 95 16.21 -0.86 -13.79
N GLN A 96 17.18 0.03 -13.61
CA GLN A 96 17.92 0.14 -12.36
C GLN A 96 17.06 0.61 -11.17
N ASN A 97 15.95 1.30 -11.45
CA ASN A 97 15.14 2.02 -10.47
C ASN A 97 13.71 1.49 -10.35
N GLY A 98 13.29 0.53 -11.15
CA GLY A 98 11.90 0.08 -11.15
C GLY A 98 11.53 -0.93 -12.22
N LEU A 99 10.22 -1.14 -12.31
CA LEU A 99 9.58 -2.10 -13.20
C LEU A 99 8.68 -1.38 -14.19
N LYS A 100 8.82 -1.70 -15.47
CA LYS A 100 7.88 -1.32 -16.53
C LYS A 100 6.79 -2.38 -16.57
N VAL A 101 5.55 -1.98 -16.38
CA VAL A 101 4.44 -2.92 -16.22
C VAL A 101 3.26 -2.54 -17.09
N ASN A 102 2.49 -3.55 -17.50
CA ASN A 102 1.21 -3.36 -18.17
C ASN A 102 0.10 -3.94 -17.30
N GLY A 103 -0.99 -3.20 -17.23
CA GLY A 103 -2.21 -3.59 -16.58
C GLY A 103 -2.75 -4.96 -17.03
N ALA A 104 -3.02 -5.87 -16.08
CA ALA A 104 -3.42 -7.24 -16.41
C ALA A 104 -4.94 -7.47 -16.38
N LEU A 105 -5.72 -6.53 -15.85
CA LEU A 105 -7.18 -6.66 -15.68
C LEU A 105 -7.88 -5.45 -16.32
N ASN A 106 -9.12 -5.60 -16.76
CA ASN A 106 -9.88 -4.49 -17.38
C ASN A 106 -10.01 -3.25 -16.47
N LYS A 107 -9.96 -3.44 -15.15
CA LYS A 107 -10.01 -2.34 -14.16
C LYS A 107 -8.69 -1.57 -14.02
N ASN A 108 -7.61 -2.17 -14.48
CA ASN A 108 -6.26 -1.65 -14.47
C ASN A 108 -5.69 -1.85 -15.87
N ALA A 109 -6.20 -1.14 -16.86
CA ALA A 109 -5.64 -1.18 -18.21
C ALA A 109 -4.54 -0.11 -18.34
N GLY A 110 -3.54 -0.37 -19.18
CA GLY A 110 -2.53 0.61 -19.54
C GLY A 110 -1.14 0.34 -18.97
N PHE A 111 -0.18 1.09 -19.51
CA PHE A 111 1.22 1.01 -19.13
C PHE A 111 1.50 1.88 -17.90
N SER A 112 2.25 1.35 -16.94
CA SER A 112 2.75 2.11 -15.80
C SER A 112 4.19 1.76 -15.45
N TYR A 113 4.80 2.61 -14.63
CA TYR A 113 6.14 2.42 -14.08
C TYR A 113 6.09 2.34 -12.56
N LEU A 114 6.48 1.18 -12.03
CA LEU A 114 6.57 0.96 -10.58
C LEU A 114 7.99 1.30 -10.11
N TYR A 115 8.13 2.40 -9.38
CA TYR A 115 9.38 2.78 -8.73
C TYR A 115 9.77 1.79 -7.63
N MET A 116 10.98 1.25 -7.70
CA MET A 116 11.54 0.28 -6.75
C MET A 116 12.94 0.67 -6.25
N GLY A 117 13.38 1.88 -6.57
CA GLY A 117 14.69 2.43 -6.20
C GLY A 117 14.73 2.96 -4.76
N LEU A 118 15.85 3.61 -4.43
CA LEU A 118 16.06 4.22 -3.11
C LEU A 118 15.07 5.36 -2.85
N PRO A 119 14.47 5.45 -1.66
CA PRO A 119 13.53 6.52 -1.36
C PRO A 119 14.12 7.91 -1.62
N LYS A 120 13.37 8.76 -2.34
CA LYS A 120 13.81 10.13 -2.65
C LYS A 120 12.64 11.11 -2.71
N LYS A 121 12.86 12.36 -2.33
CA LYS A 121 11.88 13.43 -2.50
C LYS A 121 12.15 14.18 -3.80
N SER A 122 11.13 14.33 -4.63
CA SER A 122 11.16 15.19 -5.80
C SER A 122 11.13 16.65 -5.37
N LYS A 123 12.13 17.44 -5.77
CA LYS A 123 12.17 18.89 -5.50
C LYS A 123 11.05 19.62 -6.23
N ASN A 124 10.74 19.21 -7.46
CA ASN A 124 9.80 19.93 -8.33
C ASN A 124 8.34 19.65 -7.96
N THR A 125 8.02 18.40 -7.61
CA THR A 125 6.62 18.00 -7.35
C THR A 125 6.32 17.82 -5.87
N GLY A 126 7.33 17.84 -4.99
CA GLY A 126 7.17 17.53 -3.57
C GLY A 126 6.82 16.07 -3.27
N ILE A 127 6.66 15.22 -4.30
CA ILE A 127 6.32 13.81 -4.17
C ILE A 127 7.49 13.05 -3.56
N TYR A 128 7.17 12.23 -2.57
CA TYR A 128 8.08 11.24 -2.00
C TYR A 128 7.97 9.97 -2.84
N TRP A 129 9.04 9.68 -3.56
CA TRP A 129 9.23 8.41 -4.26
C TRP A 129 9.66 7.37 -3.24
N GLU A 130 8.72 6.53 -2.84
CA GLU A 130 8.94 5.37 -1.99
C GLU A 130 8.77 4.11 -2.84
N PRO A 131 9.59 3.05 -2.66
CA PRO A 131 9.46 1.84 -3.45
C PRO A 131 8.09 1.18 -3.22
N TYR A 132 7.50 0.65 -4.29
CA TYR A 132 6.28 -0.15 -4.16
C TYR A 132 6.57 -1.44 -3.40
N ARG A 133 5.57 -1.91 -2.64
CA ARG A 133 5.58 -3.30 -2.16
C ARG A 133 4.74 -4.14 -3.11
N ILE A 134 5.28 -5.27 -3.54
CA ILE A 134 4.68 -6.13 -4.55
C ILE A 134 4.65 -7.58 -4.07
N LYS A 135 3.70 -8.36 -4.58
CA LYS A 135 3.62 -9.80 -4.33
C LYS A 135 3.38 -10.59 -5.62
N LYS A 136 3.95 -11.78 -5.71
CA LYS A 136 3.75 -12.67 -6.86
C LYS A 136 2.32 -13.20 -6.86
N VAL A 137 1.66 -13.19 -8.02
CA VAL A 137 0.32 -13.76 -8.18
C VAL A 137 0.25 -14.66 -9.40
N LYS A 138 -0.55 -15.73 -9.32
CA LYS A 138 -0.95 -16.49 -10.50
C LYS A 138 -2.08 -15.72 -11.19
N PHE A 139 -1.90 -15.37 -12.46
CA PHE A 139 -2.96 -14.73 -13.22
C PHE A 139 -4.03 -15.76 -13.56
N LYS A 140 -5.24 -15.57 -13.01
CA LYS A 140 -6.44 -16.30 -13.41
C LYS A 140 -7.27 -15.38 -14.29
N GLY A 141 -6.83 -15.14 -15.51
CA GLY A 141 -7.65 -14.44 -16.49
C GLY A 141 -8.82 -15.35 -16.88
N LYS A 142 -10.06 -14.95 -16.57
CA LYS A 142 -11.16 -15.29 -17.48
C LYS A 142 -10.96 -14.37 -18.69
N ARG A 143 -10.59 -14.95 -19.82
CA ARG A 143 -10.79 -14.31 -21.12
C ARG A 143 -12.27 -14.03 -21.30
#